data_AF-A0A7X2MT05-F1
#
_entry.id   AF-A0A7X2MT05-F1
#
_cell.length_a   1.000
_cell.length_b   1.000
_cell.length_c   1.000
_cell.angle_alpha   90.00
_cell.angle_beta   90.00
_cell.angle_gamma   90.00
#
_symmetry.space_group_name_H-M   'P 1'
#
loop_
_entity.id
_entity.type
_entity.pdbx_description
1 polymer ?
#
loop_
_entity_poly.entity_id
_entity_poly.type
_entity_poly.pdbx_seq_one_letter_code
_entity_poly.pdbx_strand_id
1 'polypeptide(L)' 'PFNVSCDNLDGDCEPDRIAFQRKVHAQVMSYLTSGIPDRPARFITALAEFYGRPSLTASQFPWPDDL' A
#
# COMPACT_ATOMS: atom_id res chain seq x y z
N PRO A 1 -0.34 10.06 5.04
CA PRO A 1 0.55 9.77 3.89
C PRO A 1 1.24 8.43 4.12
N PHE A 2 1.49 7.64 3.07
CA PHE A 2 2.17 6.33 3.17
C PHE A 2 3.63 6.46 2.73
N ASN A 3 4.54 5.86 3.49
CA ASN A 3 5.96 5.77 3.14
C ASN A 3 6.44 4.35 3.44
N VAL A 4 7.38 3.87 2.65
CA VAL A 4 8.10 2.63 2.95
C VAL A 4 9.33 3.00 3.78
N SER A 5 9.44 2.39 4.96
CA SER A 5 10.69 2.41 5.72
C SER A 5 11.49 1.15 5.39
N CYS A 6 12.79 1.33 5.14
CA CYS A 6 13.74 0.24 4.95
C CYS A 6 14.81 0.23 6.05
N ASP A 7 14.54 0.92 7.14
CA ASP A 7 15.38 1.08 8.33
C ASP A 7 15.45 -0.17 9.21
N ASN A 8 14.55 -1.14 9.00
CA ASN A 8 14.50 -2.41 9.74
C ASN A 8 15.15 -3.59 8.98
N LEU A 9 15.87 -3.32 7.89
CA LEU A 9 16.63 -4.34 7.16
C LEU A 9 18.10 -4.22 7.59
N ASP A 10 18.54 -5.07 8.52
CA ASP A 10 19.97 -5.25 8.80
C ASP A 10 20.63 -5.84 7.54
N GLY A 11 21.43 -5.03 6.84
CA GLY A 11 22.13 -5.45 5.63
C GLY A 11 23.15 -4.41 5.15
N ASP A 12 24.20 -4.87 4.47
CA ASP A 12 25.31 -4.04 3.98
C ASP A 12 24.97 -3.23 2.71
N CYS A 13 23.71 -3.22 2.27
CA CYS A 13 23.28 -2.56 1.04
C CYS A 13 22.11 -1.60 1.28
N GLU A 14 22.16 -0.43 0.63
CA GLU A 14 21.03 0.49 0.59
C GLU A 14 19.89 -0.15 -0.23
N PRO A 15 18.72 -0.42 0.37
CA PRO A 15 17.63 -1.07 -0.32
C PRO A 15 17.00 -0.13 -1.36
N ASP A 16 16.72 -0.66 -2.56
CA ASP A 16 16.00 0.06 -3.61
C ASP A 16 14.54 0.31 -3.19
N ARG A 17 14.33 1.50 -2.62
CA ARG A 17 13.04 1.95 -2.09
C ARG A 17 11.97 2.02 -3.17
N ILE A 18 12.32 2.46 -4.38
CA ILE A 18 11.37 2.60 -5.49
C ILE A 18 10.96 1.22 -5.99
N ALA A 19 11.91 0.30 -6.20
CA ALA A 19 11.59 -1.07 -6.60
C ALA A 19 10.72 -1.78 -5.55
N PHE A 20 10.94 -1.53 -4.26
CA PHE A 20 10.08 -2.08 -3.21
C PHE A 20 8.68 -1.45 -3.22
N GLN A 21 8.58 -0.12 -3.35
CA GLN A 21 7.29 0.56 -3.47
C GLN A 21 6.47 0.06 -4.67
N ARG A 22 7.12 -0.24 -5.81
CA ARG A 22 6.49 -0.85 -6.99
C ARG A 22 5.90 -2.23 -6.68
N LYS A 23 6.60 -3.06 -5.90
CA LYS A 23 6.08 -4.36 -5.44
C LYS A 23 4.87 -4.20 -4.52
N VAL A 24 4.92 -3.25 -3.60
CA VAL A 24 3.78 -2.92 -2.72
C VAL A 24 2.58 -2.46 -3.55
N HIS A 25 2.78 -1.55 -4.50
CA HIS A 25 1.73 -1.07 -5.40
C HIS A 25 1.09 -2.23 -6.18
N ALA A 26 1.89 -3.12 -6.77
CA ALA A 26 1.38 -4.29 -7.49
C ALA A 26 0.50 -5.18 -6.59
N GLN A 27 0.89 -5.36 -5.33
CA GLN A 27 0.09 -6.11 -4.35
C GLN A 27 -1.23 -5.39 -4.01
N VAL A 28 -1.23 -4.06 -3.91
CA VAL A 28 -2.47 -3.27 -3.74
C VAL A 28 -3.41 -3.48 -4.92
N MET A 29 -2.91 -3.41 -6.16
CA MET A 29 -3.73 -3.64 -7.35
C MET A 29 -4.31 -5.05 -7.38
N SER A 30 -3.53 -6.06 -6.97
CA SER A 30 -4.00 -7.44 -6.82
C SER A 30 -5.15 -7.52 -5.80
N TYR A 31 -5.04 -6.87 -4.65
CA TYR A 31 -6.11 -6.85 -3.65
C TYR A 31 -7.37 -6.11 -4.12
N LEU A 32 -7.22 -5.00 -4.84
CA LEU A 32 -8.38 -4.27 -5.39
C LEU A 32 -9.12 -5.06 -6.47
N THR A 33 -8.43 -5.93 -7.21
CA THR A 33 -9.02 -6.72 -8.31
C THR A 33 -9.52 -8.09 -7.87
N SER A 34 -8.78 -8.76 -6.99
CA SER A 34 -9.03 -10.15 -6.57
C SER A 34 -9.73 -10.26 -5.22
N GLY A 35 -9.89 -9.14 -4.51
CA GLY A 35 -10.51 -9.07 -3.19
C GLY A 35 -9.50 -8.92 -2.06
N ILE A 36 -9.93 -8.21 -1.02
CA ILE A 36 -9.16 -8.00 0.21
C ILE A 36 -9.55 -9.08 1.22
N PRO A 37 -8.60 -9.73 1.91
CA PRO A 37 -8.92 -10.72 2.93
C PRO A 37 -9.81 -10.16 4.07
N ASP A 38 -10.59 -11.01 4.71
CA ASP A 38 -11.64 -10.59 5.66
C ASP A 38 -11.16 -9.69 6.81
N ARG A 39 -9.99 -9.97 7.38
CA ARG A 39 -9.47 -9.17 8.50
C ARG A 39 -9.10 -7.75 8.06
N PRO A 40 -8.23 -7.54 7.03
CA PRO A 40 -7.95 -6.19 6.55
C PRO A 40 -9.19 -5.50 5.96
N ALA A 41 -10.11 -6.22 5.32
CA ALA A 41 -11.34 -5.64 4.80
C ALA A 41 -12.18 -5.01 5.92
N ARG A 42 -12.37 -5.73 7.05
CA ARG A 42 -13.05 -5.20 8.24
C ARG A 42 -12.41 -3.92 8.77
N PHE A 43 -11.08 -3.88 8.81
CA PHE A 43 -10.36 -2.70 9.30
C PHE A 43 -10.47 -1.52 8.33
N ILE A 44 -10.40 -1.76 7.02
CA ILE A 44 -10.60 -0.73 5.99
C ILE A 44 -11.99 -0.10 6.11
N THR A 45 -13.04 -0.91 6.28
CA THR A 45 -14.40 -0.40 6.48
C THR A 45 -14.50 0.46 7.73
N ALA A 46 -13.97 -0.01 8.86
CA ALA A 46 -14.00 0.76 10.11
C ALA A 46 -13.26 2.11 9.99
N LEU A 47 -12.11 2.14 9.30
CA LEU A 47 -11.38 3.38 9.04
C LEU A 47 -12.16 4.30 8.08
N ALA A 48 -12.79 3.74 7.04
CA ALA A 48 -13.56 4.52 6.09
C ALA A 48 -14.76 5.21 6.77
N GLU A 49 -15.49 4.48 7.62
CA GLU A 49 -16.59 5.02 8.41
C GLU A 49 -16.12 6.09 9.40
N PHE A 50 -15.08 5.79 10.18
CA PHE A 50 -14.57 6.70 11.20
C PHE A 50 -14.06 8.03 10.61
N TYR A 51 -13.36 7.97 9.48
CA TYR A 51 -12.78 9.15 8.82
C TYR A 51 -13.66 9.74 7.71
N GLY A 52 -14.86 9.22 7.48
CA GLY A 52 -15.76 9.68 6.41
C GLY A 52 -15.12 9.60 5.02
N ARG A 53 -14.37 8.52 4.74
CA ARG A 53 -13.66 8.32 3.48
C ARG A 53 -14.50 7.51 2.48
N PRO A 54 -14.38 7.83 1.17
CA PRO A 54 -15.02 7.03 0.13
C PRO A 54 -14.35 5.66 0.01
N SER A 55 -15.01 4.74 -0.71
CA SER A 55 -14.45 3.44 -1.06
C SER A 55 -13.10 3.56 -1.76
N LEU A 56 -12.27 2.54 -1.60
CA LEU A 56 -10.94 2.51 -2.20
C LEU A 56 -11.02 2.39 -3.72
N THR A 57 -10.23 3.19 -4.42
CA THR A 57 -10.07 3.15 -5.89
C THR A 57 -8.59 3.12 -6.26
N ALA A 58 -8.25 2.50 -7.38
CA ALA A 58 -6.86 2.41 -7.85
C ALA A 58 -6.18 3.80 -7.97
N SER A 59 -6.93 4.83 -8.38
CA SER A 59 -6.44 6.20 -8.50
C SER A 59 -5.95 6.83 -7.19
N GLN A 60 -6.31 6.28 -6.03
CA GLN A 60 -5.82 6.75 -4.73
C GLN A 60 -4.42 6.20 -4.40
N PHE A 61 -3.92 5.25 -5.18
CA PHE A 61 -2.61 4.61 -5.03
C PHE A 61 -1.81 4.86 -6.30
N PRO A 62 -1.21 6.06 -6.47
CA PRO A 62 -0.44 6.37 -7.66
C PRO A 62 0.77 5.44 -7.80
N TRP A 63 1.16 5.16 -9.04
CA TRP A 63 2.40 4.44 -9.32
C TRP A 63 3.59 5.24 -8.76
N PRO A 64 4.56 4.59 -8.09
CA PRO A 64 5.79 5.23 -7.69
C PRO A 64 6.66 5.47 -8.92
N ASP A 65 6.59 6.70 -9.43
CA ASP A 65 7.48 7.23 -10.47
C ASP A 65 8.93 7.26 -9.96
N ASP A 66 9.89 7.14 -10.89
CA ASP A 66 11.29 7.38 -10.55
C ASP A 66 11.41 8.85 -10.11
N LEU A 67 11.94 9.09 -8.91
CA LEU A 67 12.17 10.43 -8.35
C LEU A 67 13.14 11.25 -9.21
#